data_AF-A0A2L0F411-F1
#
_entry.id   AF-A0A2L0F411-F1
#
_cell.length_a   1.000
_cell.length_b   1.000
_cell.length_c   1.000
_cell.angle_alpha   90.00
_cell.angle_beta   90.00
_cell.angle_gamma   90.00
#
_symmetry.space_group_name_H-M   'P 1'
#
loop_
_entity.id
_entity.type
_entity.pdbx_description
1 polymer ?
#
loop_
_entity_poly.entity_id
_entity_poly.type
_entity_poly.pdbx_seq_one_letter_code
_entity_poly.pdbx_strand_id
1 'polypeptide(L)' 'MRAALPGKCAHPETVNFDTPPAKLLERLYRDKLKRGYKKVIDGTNLFRALDPDVAYGKCPYLKLLLDDMLALATSG' A
#
# COMPACT_ATOMS: atom_id res chain seq x y z
N MET A 1 -8.23 -10.12 4.51
CA MET A 1 -7.42 -9.70 3.34
C MET A 1 -5.94 -10.05 3.45
N ARG A 2 -5.26 -9.87 4.61
CA ARG A 2 -3.82 -10.15 4.78
C ARG A 2 -3.36 -11.54 4.30
N ALA A 3 -4.10 -12.61 4.59
CA ALA A 3 -3.77 -13.98 4.16
C ALA A 3 -3.94 -14.24 2.64
N ALA A 4 -4.52 -13.30 1.89
CA ALA A 4 -4.70 -13.41 0.45
C ALA A 4 -3.61 -12.69 -0.36
N LEU A 5 -2.65 -12.07 0.34
CA LEU A 5 -1.54 -11.38 -0.31
C LEU A 5 -0.49 -12.40 -0.77
N PRO A 6 -0.01 -12.34 -2.02
CA PRO A 6 1.06 -13.21 -2.49
C PRO A 6 2.36 -12.91 -1.73
N GLY A 7 3.23 -13.92 -1.59
CA GLY A 7 4.52 -13.77 -0.89
C GLY A 7 5.42 -12.66 -1.46
N LYS A 8 5.24 -12.29 -2.74
CA LYS A 8 5.92 -11.14 -3.37
C LYS A 8 5.60 -9.80 -2.71
N CYS A 9 4.51 -9.69 -1.95
CA CYS A 9 4.17 -8.51 -1.16
C CYS A 9 5.04 -8.36 0.11
N ALA A 10 5.95 -9.29 0.39
CA ALA A 10 6.94 -9.15 1.47
C ALA A 10 7.92 -8.01 1.21
N HIS A 11 8.19 -7.69 -0.06
CA HIS A 11 9.05 -6.58 -0.49
C HIS A 11 8.21 -5.57 -1.29
N PRO A 12 7.43 -4.70 -0.61
CA PRO A 12 6.47 -3.80 -1.25
C PRO A 12 7.11 -2.79 -2.22
N GLU A 13 8.40 -2.49 -2.07
CA GLU A 13 9.14 -1.56 -2.95
C GLU A 13 9.68 -2.22 -4.22
N THR A 14 9.60 -3.55 -4.35
CA THR A 14 10.03 -4.23 -5.56
C THR A 14 9.13 -3.83 -6.73
N VAL A 15 9.75 -3.28 -7.77
CA VAL A 15 9.06 -2.88 -9.00
C VAL A 15 8.45 -4.12 -9.66
N ASN A 16 7.13 -4.11 -9.84
CA ASN A 16 6.39 -5.20 -10.46
C ASN A 16 5.44 -4.65 -11.54
N PHE A 17 5.86 -4.77 -12.80
CA PHE A 17 5.09 -4.28 -13.95
C PHE A 17 3.97 -5.24 -14.38
N ASP A 18 4.10 -6.54 -14.09
CA ASP A 18 3.10 -7.54 -14.42
C ASP A 18 1.87 -7.43 -13.52
N THR A 19 2.12 -7.33 -12.21
CA THR A 19 1.12 -7.28 -11.15
C THR A 19 1.33 -6.04 -10.26
N PRO A 20 1.11 -4.83 -10.79
CA PRO A 20 1.17 -3.61 -9.99
C PRO A 20 0.08 -3.63 -8.91
N PRO A 21 0.21 -2.79 -7.85
CA PRO A 21 -0.73 -2.76 -6.73
C PRO A 21 -2.20 -2.62 -7.14
N ALA A 22 -2.49 -1.85 -8.20
CA ALA A 22 -3.85 -1.68 -8.71
C ALA A 22 -4.47 -2.99 -9.25
N LYS A 23 -3.71 -3.78 -10.04
CA LYS A 23 -4.19 -5.07 -10.55
C LYS A 23 -4.36 -6.08 -9.42
N LEU A 24 -3.46 -6.05 -8.43
CA LEU A 24 -3.57 -6.88 -7.23
C LEU A 24 -4.85 -6.58 -6.46
N LEU A 25 -5.15 -5.30 -6.21
CA LEU A 25 -6.36 -4.87 -5.51
C LEU A 25 -7.62 -5.24 -6.30
N GLU A 26 -7.61 -5.07 -7.62
CA GLU A 26 -8.73 -5.49 -8.47
C GLU A 26 -9.01 -6.99 -8.33
N ARG A 27 -7.97 -7.83 -8.39
CA ARG A 27 -8.11 -9.28 -8.17
C ARG A 27 -8.67 -9.58 -6.78
N LEU A 28 -8.12 -8.97 -5.73
CA LEU A 28 -8.56 -9.22 -4.34
C LEU A 28 -10.02 -8.82 -4.10
N TYR A 29 -10.45 -7.69 -4.64
CA TYR A 29 -11.84 -7.24 -4.55
C TYR A 29 -12.77 -8.17 -5.33
N ARG A 30 -12.35 -8.61 -6.52
CA ARG A 30 -13.11 -9.58 -7.32
C ARG A 30 -13.24 -10.92 -6.60
N ASP A 31 -12.16 -11.44 -6.04
CA ASP A 31 -12.13 -12.77 -5.44
C ASP A 31 -12.88 -12.82 -4.10
N LYS A 32 -12.68 -11.82 -3.24
CA LYS A 32 -13.17 -11.81 -1.86
C LYS A 32 -14.47 -11.06 -1.66
N LEU A 33 -14.74 -10.03 -2.47
CA LEU A 33 -15.91 -9.16 -2.34
C LEU A 33 -16.85 -9.27 -3.55
N LYS A 34 -16.50 -10.09 -4.56
CA LYS A 34 -17.29 -10.28 -5.79
C LYS A 34 -17.64 -8.98 -6.52
N ARG A 35 -16.82 -7.95 -6.35
CA ARG A 35 -17.00 -6.61 -6.95
C ARG A 35 -15.68 -6.07 -7.50
N GLY A 36 -15.75 -5.15 -8.45
CA GLY A 36 -14.57 -4.44 -8.96
C GLY A 36 -14.01 -3.44 -7.94
N TYR A 37 -12.69 -3.24 -7.97
CA TYR A 37 -12.03 -2.21 -7.16
C TYR A 37 -12.17 -0.84 -7.82
N LYS A 38 -12.85 0.11 -7.16
CA LYS A 38 -13.00 1.49 -7.63
C LYS A 38 -11.96 2.38 -6.96
N LYS A 39 -10.85 2.69 -7.65
CA LYS A 39 -9.69 3.42 -7.10
C LYS A 39 -10.06 4.66 -6.28
N VAL A 40 -10.92 5.54 -6.80
CA VAL A 40 -11.27 6.81 -6.13
C VAL A 40 -12.13 6.58 -4.89
N ILE A 41 -13.12 5.67 -4.98
CA ILE A 41 -14.12 5.48 -3.92
C ILE A 41 -13.58 4.52 -2.84
N ASP A 42 -13.08 3.36 -3.25
CA ASP A 42 -12.58 2.34 -2.34
C ASP A 42 -11.19 2.69 -1.81
N GLY A 43 -10.38 3.42 -2.58
CA GLY A 43 -9.02 3.79 -2.18
C GLY A 43 -8.99 4.66 -0.92
N THR A 44 -9.80 5.73 -0.87
CA THR A 44 -9.84 6.62 0.30
C THR A 44 -10.20 5.86 1.58
N ASN A 45 -11.23 5.00 1.52
CA ASN A 45 -11.65 4.21 2.66
C ASN A 45 -10.61 3.15 3.03
N LEU A 46 -9.99 2.51 2.03
CA LEU A 46 -8.93 1.53 2.24
C LEU A 46 -7.73 2.17 2.95
N PHE A 47 -7.19 3.27 2.42
CA PHE A 47 -6.02 3.92 3.01
C PHE A 47 -6.29 4.53 4.38
N ARG A 48 -7.50 5.06 4.62
CA ARG A 48 -7.90 5.56 5.95
C ARG A 48 -7.93 4.46 7.01
N ALA A 49 -8.23 3.22 6.62
CA ALA A 49 -8.26 2.07 7.53
C ALA A 49 -6.89 1.38 7.70
N LEU A 50 -5.86 1.83 6.98
CA LEU A 50 -4.51 1.26 7.08
C LEU A 50 -3.67 2.03 8.10
N ASP A 51 -2.81 1.29 8.78
CA ASP A 51 -1.78 1.84 9.65
C ASP A 51 -0.53 2.20 8.80
N PRO A 52 -0.15 3.48 8.70
CA PRO A 52 1.02 3.91 7.93
C PRO A 52 2.34 3.40 8.53
N ASP A 53 2.41 3.11 9.83
CA ASP A 53 3.63 2.62 10.48
C ASP A 53 4.03 1.23 9.96
N VAL A 54 3.05 0.44 9.50
CA VAL A 54 3.31 -0.84 8.83
C VAL A 54 4.06 -0.65 7.52
N ALA A 55 3.77 0.41 6.77
CA ALA A 55 4.50 0.73 5.54
C ALA A 55 5.89 1.30 5.88
N TYR A 56 5.98 2.19 6.87
CA TYR A 56 7.25 2.73 7.37
C TYR A 56 8.25 1.62 7.76
N GLY A 57 7.79 0.58 8.47
CA GLY A 57 8.65 -0.54 8.88
C GLY A 57 9.05 -1.51 7.77
N LYS A 58 8.36 -1.50 6.62
CA LYS A 58 8.57 -2.46 5.51
C LYS A 58 9.21 -1.85 4.26
N CYS A 59 9.14 -0.54 4.13
CA CYS A 59 9.55 0.20 2.94
C CYS A 59 10.74 1.11 3.31
N PRO A 60 12.00 0.68 3.12
CA PRO A 60 13.17 1.47 3.51
C PRO A 60 13.28 2.83 2.83
N TYR A 61 12.92 2.95 1.55
CA TYR A 61 12.96 4.24 0.85
C TYR A 61 11.79 5.14 1.26
N LEU A 62 10.61 4.58 1.52
CA LEU A 62 9.50 5.34 2.09
C LEU A 62 9.86 5.89 3.48
N LYS A 63 10.51 5.08 4.32
CA LYS A 63 11.00 5.50 5.63
C LYS A 63 11.95 6.69 5.51
N LEU A 64 12.95 6.61 4.64
CA LEU A 64 13.90 7.70 4.42
C LEU A 64 13.19 9.00 4.03
N LEU A 65 12.26 8.92 3.07
CA LEU A 65 11.47 10.08 2.64
C LEU A 65 10.64 10.67 3.79
N LEU A 66 9.99 9.81 4.59
CA LEU A 66 9.15 10.26 5.72
C LEU A 66 10.00 10.92 6.82
N ASP A 67 11.16 10.34 7.14
CA ASP A 67 12.09 10.90 8.12
C ASP A 67 12.56 12.30 7.67
N ASP A 68 12.92 12.46 6.39
CA ASP A 68 13.30 13.76 5.81
C ASP A 68 12.15 14.78 5.86
N MET A 69 10.94 14.38 5.48
CA MET A 69 9.76 15.25 5.53
C MET A 69 9.42 15.70 6.96
N LEU A 70 9.56 14.80 7.94
CA LEU A 70 9.32 15.11 9.34
C LEU A 70 10.37 16.06 9.88
N ALA A 71 11.64 15.85 9.53
CA ALA A 71 12.72 16.77 9.90
C ALA A 71 12.45 18.19 9.37
N LEU A 72 12.03 18.32 8.10
CA LEU A 72 11.68 19.60 7.50
C LEU A 72 10.47 20.28 8.17
N ALA A 73 9.46 19.50 8.53
CA ALA A 73 8.24 20.03 9.15
C ALA A 73 8.45 20.47 10.61
N THR A 74 9.43 19.90 11.30
CA THR A 74 9.72 20.17 12.72
C THR A 74 10.89 21.14 12.93
N SER A 75 11.69 21.41 11.89
CA SER A 75 12.79 22.38 11.92
C SER A 75 12.36 23.85 11.77
N GLY A 76 11.07 24.16 11.96
CA GLY A 76 10.50 25.50 11.88
C GLY A 76 10.20 26.11 13.24
#